data_AF-A0A368CKX1-F1
#
_entry.id   AF-A0A368CKX1-F1
#
_cell.length_a   1.000
_cell.length_b   1.000
_cell.length_c   1.000
_cell.angle_alpha   90.00
_cell.angle_beta   90.00
_cell.angle_gamma   90.00
#
_symmetry.space_group_name_H-M   'P 1'
#
loop_
_entity.id
_entity.type
_entity.pdbx_description
1 polymer ?
#
loop_
_entity_poly.entity_id
_entity_poly.type
_entity_poly.pdbx_seq_one_letter_code
_entity_poly.pdbx_strand_id
1 'polypeptide(L)' 'MATKFPSFSQGLAQDPTTRRIWYGIATAHDFESHDGMTEEKLYQKLFSTHFGHLAIIG' A
#
# COMPACT_ATOMS: atom_id res chain seq x y z
N MET A 1 3.73 0.88 20.48
CA MET A 1 4.51 -0.05 19.63
C MET A 1 3.79 -0.18 18.31
N ALA A 2 4.44 0.14 17.19
CA ALA A 2 3.84 -0.03 15.87
C ALA A 2 3.87 -1.51 15.48
N THR A 3 2.81 -1.99 14.83
CA THR A 3 2.77 -3.33 14.25
C THR A 3 3.47 -3.34 12.88
N LYS A 4 3.82 -4.53 12.37
CA LYS A 4 4.46 -4.66 11.03
C LYS A 4 3.53 -4.25 9.88
N PHE A 5 2.21 -4.39 10.05
CA PHE A 5 1.22 -4.13 9.00
C PHE A 5 0.30 -2.96 9.37
N PRO A 6 0.00 -2.03 8.45
CA PRO A 6 0.55 -1.92 7.08
C PRO A 6 1.95 -1.29 7.06
N SER A 7 2.87 -1.86 6.27
CA SER A 7 4.25 -1.34 6.17
C SER A 7 4.37 -0.05 5.36
N PHE A 8 3.33 0.32 4.62
CA PHE A 8 3.29 1.50 3.76
C PHE A 8 2.65 2.72 4.43
N SER A 9 2.13 2.59 5.66
CA SER A 9 1.58 3.70 6.44
C SER A 9 1.88 3.52 7.93
N GLN A 10 2.87 4.26 8.43
CA GLN A 10 3.29 4.27 9.82
C GLN A 10 2.17 4.79 10.74
N GLY A 11 1.34 5.72 10.25
CA GLY A 11 0.16 6.20 10.96
C GLY A 11 -0.85 5.08 11.22
N LEU A 12 -1.19 4.30 10.19
CA LEU A 12 -2.06 3.14 10.35
C LEU A 12 -1.39 2.02 11.17
N ALA A 13 -0.10 1.76 10.98
CA ALA A 13 0.64 0.72 11.71
C ALA A 13 0.63 0.92 13.25
N GLN A 14 0.48 2.17 13.69
CA GLN A 14 0.37 2.56 15.10
C GLN A 14 -1.05 2.45 15.66
N ASP A 15 -2.07 2.29 14.82
CA ASP A 15 -3.45 2.20 15.29
C ASP A 15 -3.67 0.86 16.05
N PRO A 16 -4.07 0.93 17.34
CA PRO A 16 -4.21 -0.26 18.19
C PRO A 16 -5.51 -1.03 17.96
N THR A 17 -6.44 -0.51 17.15
CA THR A 17 -7.78 -1.06 16.91
C THR A 17 -7.81 -1.95 15.67
N THR A 18 -8.96 -2.61 15.44
CA THR A 18 -9.20 -3.37 14.21
C THR A 18 -9.34 -2.49 12.98
N ARG A 19 -9.57 -1.17 13.15
CA ARG A 19 -9.59 -0.18 12.05
C ARG A 19 -8.32 -0.25 11.20
N ARG A 20 -7.17 -0.45 11.84
CA ARG A 20 -5.87 -0.65 11.18
C ARG A 20 -5.92 -1.69 10.08
N ILE A 21 -6.55 -2.84 10.35
CA ILE A 21 -6.60 -3.97 9.41
C ILE A 21 -7.46 -3.58 8.21
N TRP A 22 -8.66 -3.06 8.48
CA TRP A 22 -9.61 -2.68 7.43
C TRP A 22 -9.07 -1.57 6.54
N TYR A 23 -8.53 -0.50 7.12
CA TYR A 23 -7.93 0.58 6.34
C TYR A 23 -6.65 0.14 5.64
N GLY A 24 -5.82 -0.69 6.26
CA GLY A 24 -4.64 -1.24 5.61
C GLY A 24 -4.96 -2.10 4.38
N ILE A 25 -6.15 -2.72 4.30
CA ILE A 25 -6.59 -3.40 3.09
C ILE A 25 -7.18 -2.38 2.10
N ALA A 26 -8.05 -1.49 2.58
CA ALA A 26 -8.73 -0.51 1.75
C ALA A 26 -7.80 0.45 1.02
N THR A 27 -6.64 0.78 1.60
CA THR A 27 -5.67 1.72 1.03
C THR A 27 -4.41 1.05 0.47
N ALA A 28 -4.39 -0.28 0.36
CA ALA A 28 -3.21 -1.03 -0.12
C ALA A 28 -2.79 -0.65 -1.54
N HIS A 29 -3.75 -0.31 -2.40
CA HIS A 29 -3.50 0.08 -3.80
C HIS A 29 -3.61 1.60 -4.04
N ASP A 30 -3.87 2.38 -2.99
CA ASP A 30 -3.80 3.85 -3.04
C ASP A 30 -2.35 4.29 -2.84
N PHE A 31 -1.51 4.07 -3.85
CA PHE A 31 -0.07 4.26 -3.76
C PHE A 31 0.35 5.70 -3.49
N GLU A 32 -0.43 6.68 -3.94
CA GLU A 32 -0.15 8.11 -3.73
C GLU A 32 -0.17 8.47 -2.24
N SER A 33 -1.03 7.81 -1.46
CA SER A 33 -1.17 8.02 -0.01
C SER A 33 -0.08 7.34 0.83
N HIS A 34 0.81 6.55 0.23
CA HIS A 34 1.82 5.77 0.97
C HIS A 34 2.95 6.67 1.47
N ASP A 35 3.44 6.38 2.67
CA ASP A 35 4.49 7.17 3.31
C ASP A 35 5.77 7.18 2.46
N GLY A 36 6.33 8.36 2.20
CA GLY A 36 7.57 8.53 1.44
C GLY A 36 7.46 8.19 -0.06
N MET A 37 6.24 8.17 -0.61
CA MET A 37 6.02 8.01 -2.05
C MET A 37 6.60 9.20 -2.82
N THR A 38 7.29 8.91 -3.92
CA THR A 38 7.73 9.90 -4.92
C THR A 38 7.06 9.57 -6.26
N GLU A 39 6.97 10.55 -7.15
CA GLU A 39 6.36 10.35 -8.47
C GLU A 39 7.03 9.22 -9.26
N GLU A 40 8.35 9.17 -9.28
CA GLU A 40 9.10 8.09 -9.94
C GLU A 40 8.73 6.71 -9.38
N LYS A 41 8.70 6.55 -8.05
CA LYS A 41 8.36 5.28 -7.40
C LYS A 41 6.90 4.89 -7.63
N LEU A 42 6.00 5.88 -7.66
CA LEU A 42 4.59 5.68 -7.97
C LEU A 42 4.44 5.07 -9.36
N TYR A 43 5.03 5.69 -10.39
CA TYR A 43 4.94 5.19 -11.75
C TYR A 43 5.63 3.84 -11.94
N GLN A 44 6.78 3.59 -11.29
CA GLN A 44 7.43 2.28 -11.31
C GLN A 44 6.53 1.19 -10.70
N LYS A 45 5.88 1.47 -9.56
CA LYS A 45 4.91 0.56 -8.94
C LYS A 45 3.73 0.30 -9.85
N LEU A 46 3.08 1.36 -10.35
CA LEU A 46 1.97 1.25 -11.29
C LEU A 46 2.38 0.37 -12.48
N PHE A 47 3.50 0.67 -13.14
CA PHE A 47 3.99 -0.12 -14.26
C PHE A 47 4.15 -1.62 -13.92
N SER A 48 4.80 -1.95 -12.80
CA SER A 48 4.94 -3.34 -12.38
C SER A 48 3.61 -4.05 -12.07
N THR A 49 2.63 -3.33 -11.50
CA THR A 49 1.31 -3.91 -11.23
C THR A 49 0.53 -4.24 -12.50
N HIS A 50 0.74 -3.48 -13.61
CA HIS A 50 0.13 -3.80 -14.90
C HIS A 50 0.64 -5.16 -15.43
N PHE A 51 1.95 -5.44 -15.33
CA PHE A 51 2.48 -6.76 -15.71
C PHE A 51 1.93 -7.89 -14.85
N GLY A 52 1.80 -7.66 -13.54
CA GLY A 52 1.15 -8.60 -12.65
C GLY A 52 -0.31 -8.88 -13.07
N HIS A 53 -1.05 -7.85 -13.45
CA HIS A 53 -2.44 -8.00 -13.90
C HIS A 53 -2.54 -8.68 -15.27
N LEU A 54 -1.65 -8.35 -16.22
CA LEU A 54 -1.57 -9.03 -17.51
C LEU A 54 -1.31 -10.53 -17.35
N ALA A 55 -0.42 -10.92 -16.44
CA ALA A 55 -0.13 -12.33 -16.16
C ALA A 55 -1.29 -13.10 -15.49
N ILE A 56 -2.27 -12.39 -14.90
CA ILE A 56 -3.49 -13.01 -14.36
C ILE A 56 -4.52 -13.26 -15.48
N ILE A 57 -4.58 -12.37 -16.48
CA ILE A 57 -5.58 -12.43 -17.56
C ILE A 57 -5.09 -13.23 -18.78
N GLY A 58 -3.80 -13.14 -19.10
CA GLY A 58 -3.18 -13.81 -20.25
C GLY A 58 -2.82 -15.25 -19.97
#